data_AF-A0A7I8V8A4-F1
#
_entry.id   AF-A0A7I8V8A4-F1
#
_cell.length_a   1.000
_cell.length_b   1.000
_cell.length_c   1.000
_cell.angle_alpha   90.00
_cell.angle_beta   90.00
_cell.angle_gamma   90.00
#
_symmetry.space_group_name_H-M   'P 1'
#
loop_
_entity.id
_entity.type
_entity.pdbx_description
1 polymer ?
#
loop_
_entity_poly.entity_id
_entity_poly.type
_entity_poly.pdbx_seq_one_letter_code
_entity_poly.pdbx_strand_id
1 'polypeptide(L)'
;MADVFAIASLSMPNWITTNIGEGSTKIGLLQTCFQYAYNNYTEECFMQPIIRPEWVISFIAICGGIVLITVTIGLLIATYYQYKVVKVARWLGFSAMVCFCLAAVLFPVGFDMDLIGGKAYQLPTSYTVGISYIFFILSLWITVISELFAGKVCLPHF
;
A
#
# COMPACT_ATOMS: atom_id res chain seq x y z
N MET A 1 13.43 -4.53 1.04
CA MET A 1 12.35 -5.08 1.89
C MET A 1 11.04 -4.30 1.70
N ALA A 2 11.05 -2.97 1.67
CA ALA A 2 9.85 -2.16 1.38
C ALA A 2 9.10 -2.61 0.11
N ASP A 3 9.80 -2.80 -1.02
CA ASP A 3 9.17 -3.28 -2.26
C ASP A 3 8.43 -4.61 -2.09
N VAL A 4 9.02 -5.58 -1.40
CA VAL A 4 8.42 -6.91 -1.21
C VAL A 4 7.10 -6.78 -0.43
N PHE A 5 7.07 -5.97 0.62
CA PHE A 5 5.84 -5.76 1.40
C PHE A 5 4.78 -4.97 0.64
N ALA A 6 5.17 -3.98 -0.18
CA ALA A 6 4.23 -3.25 -1.02
C ALA A 6 3.66 -4.11 -2.16
N ILE A 7 4.47 -5.00 -2.75
CA ILE A 7 3.99 -5.97 -3.75
C ILE A 7 3.05 -6.99 -3.08
N ALA A 8 3.44 -7.51 -1.92
CA ALA A 8 2.61 -8.44 -1.15
C ALA A 8 1.26 -7.82 -0.79
N SER A 9 1.21 -6.56 -0.38
CA SER A 9 -0.05 -5.88 -0.07
C SER A 9 -0.96 -5.77 -1.28
N LEU A 10 -0.43 -5.48 -2.47
CA LEU A 10 -1.23 -5.41 -3.70
C LEU A 10 -1.69 -6.79 -4.21
N SER A 11 -0.89 -7.84 -3.97
CA SER A 11 -1.20 -9.20 -4.46
C SER A 11 -2.38 -9.87 -3.77
N MET A 12 -2.75 -9.42 -2.58
CA MET A 12 -3.78 -10.04 -1.75
C MET A 12 -4.96 -9.07 -1.55
N PRO A 13 -6.22 -9.50 -1.76
CA PRO A 13 -7.42 -8.67 -1.56
C PRO A 13 -7.80 -8.52 -0.07
N ASN A 14 -6.85 -8.69 0.86
CA ASN A 14 -7.07 -8.65 2.31
C ASN A 14 -6.73 -7.26 2.88
N TRP A 15 -7.26 -6.19 2.30
CA TRP A 15 -7.06 -4.84 2.83
C TRP A 15 -8.04 -4.53 3.96
N ILE A 16 -9.30 -4.95 3.79
CA ILE A 16 -10.35 -4.89 4.81
C ILE A 16 -11.01 -6.28 4.84
N THR A 17 -11.30 -6.78 6.03
CA THR A 17 -11.94 -8.07 6.23
C THR A 17 -13.18 -7.93 7.09
N THR A 18 -14.19 -8.74 6.82
CA THR A 18 -15.36 -8.84 7.68
C THR A 18 -15.80 -10.30 7.80
N ASN A 19 -16.17 -10.67 9.03
CA ASN A 19 -16.64 -12.00 9.39
C ASN A 19 -18.03 -11.85 10.03
N ILE A 20 -19.01 -11.37 9.25
CA ILE A 20 -20.38 -11.23 9.74
C ILE A 20 -21.15 -12.51 9.40
N GLY A 21 -21.59 -13.21 10.46
CA GLY A 21 -22.36 -14.44 10.33
C GLY A 21 -21.51 -15.62 9.87
N GLU A 22 -22.04 -16.39 8.93
CA GLU A 22 -21.49 -17.67 8.49
C GLU A 22 -20.47 -17.50 7.33
N GLY A 23 -20.40 -16.32 6.69
CA GLY A 23 -19.48 -16.03 5.57
C GLY A 23 -18.36 -15.04 5.90
N SER A 24 -17.27 -15.06 5.13
CA SER A 24 -16.17 -14.09 5.21
C SER A 24 -16.10 -13.23 3.95
N THR A 25 -15.85 -11.94 4.09
CA THR A 25 -15.63 -11.03 2.95
C THR A 25 -14.29 -10.34 3.08
N LYS A 26 -13.54 -10.34 1.99
CA LYS A 26 -12.21 -9.74 1.86
C LYS A 26 -12.28 -8.65 0.78
N ILE A 27 -12.03 -7.42 1.16
CA ILE A 27 -12.06 -6.26 0.26
C ILE A 27 -10.61 -5.82 0.03
N GLY A 28 -10.20 -5.81 -1.23
CA GLY A 28 -8.96 -5.20 -1.70
C GLY A 28 -9.21 -3.82 -2.33
N LEU A 29 -8.16 -3.22 -2.90
CA LEU A 29 -8.25 -1.92 -3.58
C LEU A 29 -9.10 -1.94 -4.87
N LEU A 30 -9.03 -3.03 -5.63
CA LEU A 30 -9.71 -3.16 -6.94
C LEU A 30 -10.66 -4.37 -7.02
N GLN A 31 -10.52 -5.32 -6.10
CA GLN A 31 -11.19 -6.61 -6.14
C GLN A 31 -11.76 -6.93 -4.76
N THR A 32 -12.96 -7.51 -4.73
CA THR A 32 -13.61 -8.00 -3.53
C THR A 32 -13.85 -9.50 -3.68
N CYS A 33 -13.57 -10.26 -2.62
CA CYS A 33 -13.79 -11.70 -2.59
C CYS A 33 -14.74 -12.05 -1.43
N PHE A 34 -15.72 -12.90 -1.72
CA PHE A 34 -16.71 -13.37 -0.75
C PHE A 34 -16.57 -14.89 -0.59
N GLN A 35 -16.71 -15.37 0.64
CA GLN A 35 -16.69 -16.78 0.99
C GLN A 35 -18.02 -17.14 1.66
N TYR A 36 -18.82 -17.98 1.00
CA TYR A 36 -20.10 -18.45 1.53
C TYR A 36 -19.92 -19.68 2.43
N ALA A 37 -20.50 -19.64 3.63
CA ALA A 37 -20.45 -20.72 4.64
C ALA A 37 -20.96 -22.06 4.14
N TYR A 38 -22.03 -22.01 3.34
CA TYR A 38 -22.82 -23.18 2.98
C TYR A 38 -22.06 -24.17 2.09
N ASN A 39 -20.98 -23.74 1.41
CA ASN A 39 -20.27 -24.59 0.46
C ASN A 39 -18.73 -24.53 0.54
N ASN A 40 -18.20 -24.13 1.70
CA ASN A 40 -16.83 -24.22 2.27
C ASN A 40 -15.56 -24.12 1.36
N TYR A 41 -15.63 -23.89 0.05
CA TYR A 41 -14.47 -24.00 -0.85
C TYR A 41 -14.47 -23.10 -2.10
N THR A 42 -15.48 -22.27 -2.35
CA THR A 42 -15.49 -21.35 -3.49
C THR A 42 -15.38 -19.91 -2.99
N GLU A 43 -14.14 -19.42 -2.90
CA GLU A 43 -13.89 -17.98 -2.81
C GLU A 43 -14.13 -17.40 -4.20
N GLU A 44 -15.26 -16.71 -4.37
CA GLU A 44 -15.55 -16.02 -5.63
C GLU A 44 -15.09 -14.57 -5.49
N CYS A 45 -14.24 -14.16 -6.43
CA CYS A 45 -13.68 -12.84 -6.48
C CYS A 45 -14.16 -12.08 -7.69
N PHE A 46 -14.62 -10.85 -7.49
CA PHE A 46 -15.14 -9.99 -8.54
C PHE A 46 -14.46 -8.63 -8.49
N MET A 47 -14.27 -8.02 -9.66
CA MET A 47 -13.91 -6.60 -9.73
C MET A 47 -15.08 -5.76 -9.24
N GLN A 48 -14.79 -4.78 -8.40
CA GLN A 48 -15.82 -3.95 -7.81
C GLN A 48 -16.45 -3.07 -8.90
N PRO A 49 -17.78 -3.10 -9.11
CA PRO A 49 -18.43 -2.36 -10.19
C PRO A 49 -18.39 -0.83 -9.96
N ILE A 50 -18.28 -0.41 -8.70
CA ILE A 50 -18.13 1.00 -8.31
C ILE A 50 -16.79 1.11 -7.58
N ILE A 51 -15.75 1.54 -8.31
CA ILE A 51 -14.43 1.80 -7.76
C ILE A 51 -14.36 3.28 -7.36
N ARG A 52 -14.12 3.52 -6.08
CA ARG A 52 -13.93 4.86 -5.53
C ARG A 52 -12.64 5.48 -6.09
N PRO A 53 -12.66 6.74 -6.56
CA PRO A 53 -11.47 7.37 -7.12
C PRO A 53 -10.32 7.42 -6.10
N GLU A 54 -10.61 7.55 -4.80
CA GLU A 54 -9.63 7.55 -3.72
C GLU A 54 -8.83 6.24 -3.66
N TRP A 55 -9.49 5.11 -3.92
CA TRP A 55 -8.87 3.78 -3.93
C TRP A 55 -8.06 3.54 -5.20
N VAL A 56 -8.54 4.05 -6.34
CA VAL A 56 -7.76 4.06 -7.60
C VAL A 56 -6.50 4.89 -7.45
N ILE A 57 -6.60 6.11 -6.90
CA ILE A 57 -5.45 6.98 -6.68
C ILE A 57 -4.49 6.33 -5.68
N SER A 58 -5.00 5.72 -4.60
CA SER A 58 -4.17 4.94 -3.67
C SER A 58 -3.43 3.81 -4.37
N PHE A 59 -4.10 3.03 -5.22
CA PHE A 59 -3.49 1.95 -5.99
C PHE A 59 -2.39 2.48 -6.92
N ILE A 60 -2.67 3.53 -7.70
CA ILE A 60 -1.70 4.14 -8.62
C ILE A 60 -0.51 4.70 -7.83
N ALA A 61 -0.75 5.33 -6.68
CA ALA A 61 0.31 5.87 -5.84
C ALA A 61 1.20 4.75 -5.25
N ILE A 62 0.63 3.60 -4.86
CA ILE A 62 1.41 2.44 -4.40
C ILE A 62 2.22 1.86 -5.56
N CYS A 63 1.62 1.66 -6.74
CA CYS A 63 2.36 1.17 -7.92
C CYS A 63 3.50 2.11 -8.31
N GLY A 64 3.24 3.43 -8.34
CA GLY A 64 4.24 4.45 -8.59
C GLY A 64 5.37 4.43 -7.55
N GLY A 65 5.01 4.32 -6.27
CA GLY A 65 5.99 4.21 -5.18
C GLY A 65 6.89 2.98 -5.30
N ILE A 66 6.33 1.80 -5.66
CA ILE A 66 7.13 0.58 -5.91
C ILE A 66 8.13 0.82 -7.05
N VAL A 67 7.69 1.36 -8.19
CA VAL A 67 8.59 1.64 -9.32
C VAL A 67 9.69 2.62 -8.91
N LEU A 68 9.36 3.68 -8.18
CA LEU A 68 10.32 4.67 -7.71
C LEU A 68 11.35 4.07 -6.73
N ILE A 69 10.93 3.20 -5.80
CA ILE A 69 11.86 2.52 -4.89
C ILE A 69 12.75 1.56 -5.67
N THR A 70 12.20 0.75 -6.58
CA THR A 70 13.00 -0.16 -7.41
C THR A 70 14.06 0.60 -8.22
N VAL A 71 13.69 1.72 -8.85
CA VAL A 71 14.63 2.59 -9.56
C VAL A 71 15.66 3.19 -8.61
N THR A 72 15.24 3.62 -7.41
CA THR A 72 16.15 4.16 -6.38
C THR A 72 17.18 3.12 -5.96
N ILE A 73 16.77 1.88 -5.70
CA ILE A 73 17.68 0.76 -5.38
C ILE A 73 18.67 0.53 -6.52
N GLY A 74 18.20 0.48 -7.77
CA GLY A 74 19.06 0.33 -8.94
C GLY A 74 20.09 1.46 -9.08
N LEU A 75 19.66 2.71 -8.87
CA LEU A 75 20.56 3.86 -8.89
C LEU A 75 21.55 3.84 -7.73
N LEU A 76 21.13 3.47 -6.52
CA LEU A 76 22.04 3.29 -5.38
C LEU A 76 23.09 2.22 -5.65
N ILE A 77 22.75 1.12 -6.32
CA ILE A 77 23.74 0.13 -6.78
C ILE A 77 24.67 0.75 -7.83
N ALA A 78 24.17 1.59 -8.74
CA ALA A 78 25.00 2.29 -9.72
C ALA A 78 25.92 3.36 -9.08
N THR A 79 25.61 3.86 -7.87
CA THR A 79 26.49 4.82 -7.17
C THR A 79 27.86 4.24 -6.83
N TYR A 80 27.98 2.92 -6.71
CA TYR A 80 29.28 2.25 -6.55
C TYR A 80 30.23 2.58 -7.71
N TYR A 81 29.71 2.90 -8.89
CA TYR A 81 30.49 3.27 -10.06
C TYR A 81 30.56 4.79 -10.29
N GLN A 82 29.48 5.52 -10.00
CA GLN A 82 29.37 6.97 -10.25
C GLN A 82 28.65 7.69 -9.11
N TYR A 83 29.40 8.41 -8.27
CA TYR A 83 28.85 9.16 -7.13
C TYR A 83 27.83 10.25 -7.51
N LYS A 84 27.82 10.70 -8.77
CA LYS A 84 26.92 11.78 -9.24
C LYS A 84 25.44 11.40 -9.19
N VAL A 85 25.10 10.11 -9.23
CA VAL A 85 23.70 9.65 -9.27
C VAL A 85 23.03 9.62 -7.89
N VAL A 86 23.79 9.80 -6.80
CA VAL A 86 23.27 9.81 -5.42
C VAL A 86 22.19 10.86 -5.22
N LYS A 87 22.37 12.07 -5.78
CA LYS A 87 21.39 13.17 -5.65
C LYS A 87 20.05 12.80 -6.29
N VAL A 88 20.08 12.14 -7.46
CA VAL A 88 18.88 11.72 -8.19
C VAL A 88 18.19 10.58 -7.43
N ALA A 89 18.96 9.59 -6.97
CA ALA A 89 18.44 8.50 -6.16
C ALA A 89 17.69 9.02 -4.92
N ARG A 90 18.25 10.01 -4.21
CA ARG A 90 17.59 10.60 -3.03
C ARG A 90 16.29 11.32 -3.36
N TRP A 91 16.22 12.04 -4.47
CA TRP A 91 14.97 12.70 -4.89
C TRP A 91 13.89 11.69 -5.28
N LEU A 92 14.26 10.58 -5.92
CA LEU A 92 13.34 9.51 -6.26
C LEU A 92 12.84 8.75 -5.03
N GLY A 93 13.73 8.45 -4.08
CA GLY A 93 13.36 7.87 -2.78
C GLY A 93 12.40 8.75 -1.99
N PHE A 94 12.68 10.06 -1.91
CA PHE A 94 11.76 11.04 -1.32
C PHE A 94 10.41 11.09 -2.04
N SER A 95 10.40 11.06 -3.37
CA SER A 95 9.16 11.03 -4.16
C SER A 95 8.35 9.76 -3.88
N ALA A 96 9.01 8.61 -3.72
CA ALA A 96 8.35 7.35 -3.35
C ALA A 96 7.70 7.42 -1.96
N MET A 97 8.41 8.00 -0.99
CA MET A 97 7.86 8.26 0.35
C MET A 97 6.58 9.08 0.27
N VAL A 98 6.57 10.17 -0.50
CA VAL A 98 5.37 11.00 -0.68
C VAL A 98 4.22 10.22 -1.31
N CYS A 99 4.48 9.40 -2.34
CA CYS A 99 3.47 8.53 -2.95
C CYS A 99 2.85 7.54 -1.94
N PHE A 100 3.67 6.87 -1.13
CA PHE A 100 3.17 5.96 -0.09
C PHE A 100 2.41 6.70 1.00
N CYS A 101 2.86 7.89 1.43
CA CYS A 101 2.12 8.71 2.37
C CYS A 101 0.74 9.14 1.82
N LEU A 102 0.67 9.53 0.54
CA LEU A 102 -0.59 9.87 -0.11
C LEU A 102 -1.56 8.68 -0.12
N ALA A 103 -1.07 7.49 -0.49
CA ALA A 103 -1.89 6.28 -0.46
C ALA A 103 -2.38 5.93 0.96
N ALA A 104 -1.54 6.11 1.98
CA ALA A 104 -1.91 5.85 3.38
C ALA A 104 -3.00 6.79 3.91
N VAL A 105 -3.11 8.00 3.37
CA VAL A 105 -4.16 8.95 3.72
C VAL A 105 -5.42 8.72 2.88
N LEU A 106 -5.28 8.51 1.57
CA LEU A 106 -6.41 8.37 0.66
C LEU A 106 -7.20 7.08 0.88
N PHE A 107 -6.53 5.99 1.25
CA PHE A 107 -7.21 4.71 1.44
C PHE A 107 -8.27 4.78 2.57
N PRO A 108 -7.96 5.25 3.80
CA PRO A 108 -8.95 5.42 4.86
C PRO A 108 -10.01 6.50 4.61
N VAL A 109 -9.72 7.50 3.77
CA VAL A 109 -10.71 8.52 3.37
C VAL A 109 -11.91 7.87 2.68
N GLY A 110 -11.69 6.85 1.85
CA GLY A 110 -12.75 6.17 1.09
C GLY A 110 -13.62 5.20 1.89
N PHE A 111 -13.50 5.12 3.22
CA PHE A 111 -14.28 4.21 4.07
C PHE A 111 -15.76 4.61 4.23
N ASP A 112 -16.11 5.83 3.84
CA ASP A 112 -17.48 6.37 3.87
C ASP A 112 -18.36 5.85 2.72
N MET A 113 -17.89 4.88 1.94
CA MET A 113 -18.67 4.30 0.85
C MET A 113 -19.82 3.42 1.35
N ASP A 114 -20.93 3.40 0.61
CA ASP A 114 -22.15 2.66 0.98
C ASP A 114 -21.91 1.15 1.18
N LEU A 115 -20.90 0.57 0.51
CA LEU A 115 -20.53 -0.84 0.66
C LEU A 115 -20.00 -1.18 2.06
N ILE A 116 -19.30 -0.24 2.70
CA ILE A 116 -18.74 -0.40 4.05
C ILE A 116 -19.70 0.23 5.07
N GLY A 117 -20.36 1.33 4.72
CA GLY A 117 -21.22 2.10 5.62
C GLY A 117 -20.45 2.77 6.76
N GLY A 118 -19.15 3.00 6.57
CA GLY A 118 -18.27 3.64 7.55
C GLY A 118 -18.35 5.17 7.53
N LYS A 119 -17.43 5.80 8.24
CA LYS A 119 -17.11 7.23 8.09
C LYS A 119 -15.66 7.34 7.62
N ALA A 120 -15.28 8.46 7.01
CA ALA A 120 -13.88 8.68 6.64
C ALA A 120 -12.96 8.41 7.85
N TYR A 121 -11.91 7.61 7.64
CA TYR A 121 -10.96 7.12 8.65
C TYR A 121 -11.51 6.16 9.72
N GLN A 122 -12.79 5.82 9.71
CA GLN A 122 -13.42 4.97 10.73
C GLN A 122 -14.20 3.81 10.10
N LEU A 123 -13.70 2.60 10.34
CA LEU A 123 -14.40 1.36 9.98
C LEU A 123 -15.54 1.09 10.99
N PRO A 124 -16.68 0.55 10.53
CA PRO A 124 -17.70 0.01 11.42
C PRO A 124 -17.15 -1.16 12.25
N THR A 125 -17.75 -1.46 13.40
CA THR A 125 -17.34 -2.57 14.28
C THR A 125 -17.38 -3.95 13.62
N SER A 126 -18.13 -4.07 12.52
CA SER A 126 -18.24 -5.30 11.74
C SER A 126 -17.10 -5.52 10.73
N TYR A 127 -16.25 -4.52 10.50
CA TYR A 127 -15.11 -4.58 9.60
C TYR A 127 -13.80 -4.38 10.36
N THR A 128 -12.77 -5.10 9.95
CA THR A 128 -11.42 -4.99 10.49
C THR A 128 -10.41 -4.74 9.38
N VAL A 129 -9.28 -4.13 9.75
CA VAL A 129 -8.15 -4.00 8.83
C VAL A 129 -7.56 -5.37 8.56
N GLY A 130 -7.29 -5.67 7.29
CA GLY A 130 -6.71 -6.93 6.86
C GLY A 130 -5.18 -6.89 6.79
N ILE A 131 -4.58 -8.07 6.57
CA ILE A 131 -3.12 -8.25 6.57
C ILE A 131 -2.44 -7.46 5.44
N SER A 132 -3.07 -7.31 4.27
CA SER A 132 -2.50 -6.55 3.16
C SER A 132 -2.23 -5.09 3.55
N TYR A 133 -3.15 -4.47 4.28
CA TYR A 133 -2.97 -3.10 4.76
C TYR A 133 -1.80 -3.01 5.75
N ILE A 134 -1.63 -4.01 6.62
CA ILE A 134 -0.48 -4.08 7.54
C ILE A 134 0.84 -4.16 6.77
N PHE A 135 0.94 -5.00 5.74
CA PHE A 135 2.14 -5.06 4.89
C PHE A 135 2.44 -3.73 4.20
N PHE A 136 1.40 -3.04 3.72
CA PHE A 136 1.58 -1.72 3.14
C PHE A 136 2.11 -0.70 4.15
N ILE A 137 1.56 -0.66 5.37
CA ILE A 137 2.05 0.23 6.44
C ILE A 137 3.49 -0.11 6.84
N LEU A 138 3.86 -1.39 6.89
CA LEU A 138 5.25 -1.81 7.12
C LEU A 138 6.18 -1.34 5.99
N SER A 139 5.74 -1.43 4.73
CA SER A 139 6.49 -0.89 3.59
C SER A 139 6.70 0.62 3.70
N LEU A 140 5.64 1.37 4.04
CA LEU A 140 5.73 2.82 4.28
C LEU A 140 6.72 3.12 5.41
N TRP A 141 6.61 2.44 6.55
CA TRP A 141 7.50 2.63 7.69
C TRP A 141 8.97 2.40 7.33
N ILE A 142 9.27 1.30 6.63
CA ILE A 142 10.63 0.98 6.18
C ILE A 142 11.13 2.05 5.21
N THR A 143 10.29 2.51 4.28
CA THR A 143 10.66 3.55 3.30
C THR A 143 11.00 4.87 4.00
N VAL A 144 10.15 5.32 4.92
CA VAL A 144 10.37 6.55 5.70
C VAL A 144 11.66 6.46 6.52
N ILE A 145 11.87 5.36 7.23
CA ILE A 145 13.09 5.15 8.02
C ILE A 145 14.32 5.15 7.11
N SER A 146 14.26 4.46 5.98
CA SER A 146 15.39 4.38 5.03
C SER A 146 15.79 5.75 4.50
N GLU A 147 14.82 6.58 4.12
CA GLU A 147 15.07 7.94 3.63
C GLU A 147 15.63 8.86 4.72
N LEU A 148 15.18 8.73 5.97
CA LEU A 148 15.73 9.47 7.10
C LEU A 148 17.21 9.13 7.34
N PHE A 149 17.58 7.86 7.26
CA PHE A 149 18.98 7.44 7.37
C PHE A 149 19.80 7.85 6.14
N ALA A 150 19.28 7.69 4.93
CA ALA A 150 19.95 8.15 3.70
C ALA A 150 20.18 9.68 3.72
N GLY A 151 19.23 10.44 4.27
CA GLY A 151 19.34 11.89 4.43
C GLY A 151 20.35 12.35 5.49
N LYS A 152 20.52 11.59 6.59
CA LYS A 152 21.43 11.93 7.70
C LYS A 152 22.84 11.37 7.53
N VAL A 153 22.98 10.16 6.99
CA VAL A 153 24.26 9.41 6.94
C VAL A 153 25.05 9.72 5.65
N CYS A 154 24.39 10.17 4.58
CA CYS A 154 25.06 10.52 3.31
C CYS A 154 25.31 12.03 3.12
N LEU A 155 25.09 12.85 4.15
CA LEU A 155 25.55 14.24 4.13
C LEU A 155 27.07 14.26 4.26
N PRO A 156 27.81 14.90 3.34
CA PRO A 156 29.24 15.11 3.56
C PRO A 156 29.41 15.93 4.83
N HIS A 157 30.20 15.40 5.77
CA HIS A 157 30.65 16.16 6.93
C HIS A 157 31.50 17.30 6.38
N PHE A 158 31.02 18.54 6.55
CA PHE A 158 31.86 19.72 6.41
C PHE A 158 32.68 19.90 7.68
#